data_AF-A0A7V5XG91-F1
#
_entry.id   AF-A0A7V5XG91-F1
#
_cell.length_a   1.000
_cell.length_b   1.000
_cell.length_c   1.000
_cell.angle_alpha   90.00
_cell.angle_beta   90.00
_cell.angle_gamma   90.00
#
_symmetry.space_group_name_H-M   'P 1'
#
loop_
_entity.id
_entity.type
_entity.pdbx_description
1 polymer ?
#
loop_
_entity_poly.entity_id
_entity_poly.type
_entity_poly.pdbx_seq_one_letter_code
_entity_poly.pdbx_strand_id
1 'polypeptide(L)'
;MKRVWITEVEMKRYKVLIDVLNGSINLRTASLLLGLSYRHTLRLKNRFEAEGIDGLLRRKPSKPPNMKITPEIRQMIVTLRRELYKDFNLLHLKDKLRDIHDIKLSYESLRQILIKEGLHEPRRKRKVYRRRRRMPKAGMLEETRFFSLANSPQAKGRI
;
A
#
# COMPACT_ATOMS: atom_id res chain seq x y z
N MET A 1 1.80 -23.79 18.57
CA MET A 1 0.63 -22.90 18.33
C MET A 1 0.89 -22.06 17.08
N LYS A 2 0.01 -22.11 16.06
CA LYS A 2 0.15 -21.33 14.82
C LYS A 2 -0.42 -19.92 15.05
N ARG A 3 0.39 -18.87 14.90
CA ARG A 3 -0.07 -17.47 15.01
C ARG A 3 -0.47 -16.97 13.63
N VAL A 4 -1.67 -16.40 13.52
CA VAL A 4 -2.23 -15.88 12.27
C VAL A 4 -2.56 -14.40 12.45
N TRP A 5 -2.18 -13.59 11.47
CA TRP A 5 -2.54 -12.17 11.43
C TRP A 5 -3.87 -12.02 10.73
N ILE A 6 -4.89 -11.61 11.48
CA ILE A 6 -6.27 -11.48 11.01
C ILE A 6 -6.64 -10.00 11.01
N THR A 7 -7.27 -9.55 9.94
CA THR A 7 -7.90 -8.23 9.87
C THR A 7 -9.29 -8.24 10.51
N GLU A 8 -9.79 -7.07 10.93
CA GLU A 8 -11.12 -6.95 11.54
C GLU A 8 -12.24 -7.52 10.65
N VAL A 9 -12.12 -7.33 9.34
CA VAL A 9 -13.07 -7.86 8.35
C VAL A 9 -13.08 -9.39 8.33
N GLU A 10 -11.90 -10.01 8.39
CA GLU A 10 -11.74 -11.47 8.43
C GLU A 10 -12.28 -12.04 9.75
N MET A 11 -12.06 -11.33 10.87
CA MET A 11 -12.62 -11.72 12.17
C MET A 11 -14.14 -11.65 12.19
N LYS A 12 -14.74 -10.61 11.59
CA LYS A 12 -16.21 -10.49 11.48
C LYS A 12 -16.78 -11.63 10.65
N ARG A 13 -16.14 -11.98 9.53
CA ARG A 13 -16.56 -13.11 8.69
C ARG A 13 -16.46 -14.44 9.42
N TYR A 14 -15.39 -14.65 10.19
CA TYR A 14 -15.20 -15.85 11.00
C TYR A 14 -16.35 -16.07 11.98
N LYS A 15 -16.70 -15.03 12.77
CA LYS A 15 -17.81 -15.11 13.73
C LYS A 15 -19.14 -15.45 13.05
N VAL A 16 -19.51 -14.69 12.01
CA VAL A 16 -20.79 -14.89 11.31
C VAL A 16 -20.86 -16.26 10.63
N LEU A 17 -19.76 -16.78 10.09
CA LEU A 17 -19.74 -18.10 9.45
C LEU A 17 -19.81 -19.24 10.45
N ILE A 18 -19.25 -19.09 11.65
CA ILE A 18 -19.45 -20.04 12.75
C ILE A 18 -20.93 -20.10 13.13
N ASP A 19 -21.60 -18.95 13.27
CA ASP A 19 -23.02 -18.92 13.62
C ASP A 19 -23.89 -19.58 12.54
N VAL A 20 -23.48 -19.47 11.27
CA VAL A 20 -24.13 -20.17 10.15
C VAL A 20 -23.90 -21.68 10.19
N LEU A 21 -22.71 -22.15 10.57
CA LEU A 21 -22.42 -23.58 10.71
C LEU A 21 -23.11 -24.20 11.91
N ASN A 22 -23.22 -23.46 13.01
CA ASN A 22 -23.96 -23.87 14.20
C ASN A 22 -25.49 -23.86 14.00
N GLY A 23 -25.97 -23.44 12.82
CA GLY A 23 -27.40 -23.36 12.49
C GLY A 23 -28.14 -22.21 13.17
N SER A 24 -27.44 -21.29 13.84
CA SER A 24 -28.04 -20.15 14.54
C SER A 24 -28.53 -19.08 13.57
N ILE A 25 -27.90 -18.95 12.39
CA ILE A 25 -28.20 -17.91 11.41
C ILE A 25 -28.27 -18.50 10.00
N ASN A 26 -29.28 -18.10 9.22
CA ASN A 26 -29.39 -18.47 7.80
C ASN A 26 -28.35 -17.76 6.92
N LEU A 27 -27.98 -18.38 5.79
CA LEU A 27 -27.05 -17.78 4.82
C LEU A 27 -27.52 -16.41 4.27
N ARG A 28 -28.84 -16.20 4.18
CA ARG A 28 -29.43 -14.94 3.71
C ARG A 28 -29.24 -13.81 4.72
N THR A 29 -29.46 -14.07 6.00
CA THR A 29 -29.23 -13.10 7.07
C THR A 29 -27.74 -12.83 7.25
N ALA A 30 -26.89 -13.85 7.15
CA ALA A 30 -25.45 -13.70 7.13
C ALA A 30 -24.96 -12.78 5.98
N SER A 31 -25.58 -12.88 4.79
CA SER A 31 -25.25 -12.01 3.66
C SER A 31 -25.53 -10.53 3.93
N LEU A 32 -26.64 -10.24 4.61
CA LEU A 32 -27.00 -8.88 5.03
C LEU A 32 -26.03 -8.35 6.10
N LEU A 33 -25.70 -9.17 7.11
CA LEU A 33 -24.76 -8.81 8.19
C LEU A 33 -23.33 -8.51 7.68
N LEU A 34 -22.91 -9.22 6.64
CA LEU A 34 -21.59 -9.05 6.01
C LEU A 34 -21.58 -7.99 4.91
N GLY A 35 -22.75 -7.51 4.45
CA GLY A 35 -22.86 -6.60 3.30
C GLY A 35 -22.35 -7.23 1.99
N LEU A 36 -22.50 -8.54 1.83
CA LEU A 36 -22.03 -9.29 0.66
C LEU A 36 -23.20 -9.93 -0.08
N SER A 37 -23.03 -10.17 -1.39
CA SER A 37 -23.98 -10.96 -2.17
C SER A 37 -24.10 -12.39 -1.60
N TYR A 38 -25.30 -12.96 -1.65
CA TYR A 38 -25.57 -14.35 -1.27
C TYR A 38 -24.63 -15.36 -1.93
N ARG A 39 -24.30 -15.19 -3.22
CA ARG A 39 -23.35 -16.07 -3.93
C ARG A 39 -21.93 -15.96 -3.34
N HIS A 40 -21.54 -14.77 -2.89
CA HIS A 40 -20.22 -14.57 -2.29
C HIS A 40 -20.17 -15.15 -0.87
N THR A 41 -21.23 -14.99 -0.06
CA THR A 41 -21.29 -15.63 1.26
C THR A 41 -21.31 -17.15 1.16
N LEU A 42 -22.02 -17.72 0.19
CA LEU A 42 -21.97 -19.16 -0.08
C LEU A 42 -20.55 -19.63 -0.44
N ARG A 43 -19.84 -18.91 -1.32
CA ARG A 43 -18.43 -19.22 -1.64
C ARG A 43 -17.53 -19.15 -0.40
N LEU A 44 -17.75 -18.17 0.48
CA LEU A 44 -16.98 -18.04 1.72
C LEU A 44 -17.28 -19.20 2.67
N LYS A 45 -18.54 -19.61 2.81
CA LYS A 45 -18.94 -20.78 3.60
C LYS A 45 -18.22 -22.04 3.11
N ASN A 46 -18.33 -22.37 1.82
CA ASN A 46 -17.72 -23.58 1.26
C ASN A 46 -16.20 -23.58 1.43
N ARG A 47 -15.56 -22.41 1.31
CA ARG A 47 -14.11 -22.27 1.52
C ARG A 47 -13.74 -22.45 3.00
N PHE A 48 -14.56 -21.92 3.91
CA PHE A 48 -14.37 -22.08 5.35
C PHE A 48 -14.55 -23.54 5.79
N GLU A 49 -15.49 -24.28 5.20
CA GLU A 49 -15.65 -25.72 5.44
C GLU A 49 -14.44 -26.54 4.96
N ALA A 50 -13.85 -26.18 3.81
CA ALA A 50 -12.73 -26.91 3.24
C ALA A 50 -11.37 -26.61 3.91
N GLU A 51 -11.14 -25.35 4.29
CA GLU A 51 -9.80 -24.86 4.66
C GLU A 51 -9.77 -24.15 6.03
N GLY A 52 -10.91 -24.05 6.71
CA GLY A 52 -11.05 -23.36 7.99
C GLY A 52 -10.66 -21.88 7.91
N ILE A 53 -9.99 -21.40 8.96
CA ILE A 53 -9.54 -20.00 9.07
C ILE A 53 -8.62 -19.61 7.90
N ASP A 54 -7.77 -20.53 7.44
CA ASP A 54 -6.83 -20.28 6.33
C ASP A 54 -7.55 -20.03 4.98
N GLY A 55 -8.82 -20.45 4.85
CA GLY A 55 -9.69 -20.12 3.73
C GLY A 55 -10.21 -18.68 3.75
N LEU A 56 -10.41 -18.10 4.95
CA LEU A 56 -10.93 -16.74 5.11
C LEU A 56 -9.87 -15.67 4.93
N LEU A 57 -8.61 -16.02 5.20
CA LEU A 57 -7.49 -15.12 5.03
C LEU A 57 -7.34 -14.65 3.59
N ARG A 58 -6.96 -13.39 3.44
CA ARG A 58 -6.61 -12.83 2.14
C ARG A 58 -5.41 -13.57 1.55
N ARG A 59 -5.67 -14.36 0.52
CA ARG A 59 -4.63 -15.02 -0.28
C ARG A 59 -3.95 -14.02 -1.20
N LYS A 60 -2.62 -14.02 -1.17
CA LYS A 60 -1.85 -13.40 -2.25
C LYS A 60 -2.03 -14.27 -3.50
N PRO A 61 -2.21 -13.67 -4.69
CA PRO A 61 -2.30 -14.45 -5.91
C PRO A 61 -1.04 -15.33 -6.06
N SER A 62 -1.22 -16.59 -6.45
CA SER A 62 -0.13 -17.58 -6.58
C SER A 62 0.91 -17.14 -7.61
N LYS A 63 0.44 -16.57 -8.72
CA LYS A 63 1.31 -15.97 -9.73
C LYS A 63 1.27 -14.44 -9.63
N PRO A 64 2.42 -13.77 -9.83
CA PRO A 64 2.38 -12.34 -10.07
C PRO A 64 1.55 -12.01 -11.34
N PRO A 65 1.09 -10.76 -11.49
CA PRO A 65 0.41 -10.32 -12.70
C PRO A 65 1.25 -10.64 -13.96
N ASN A 66 0.59 -11.02 -15.07
CA ASN A 66 1.25 -11.41 -16.33
C ASN A 66 2.21 -10.34 -16.89
N MET A 67 2.00 -9.06 -16.56
CA MET A 67 2.88 -7.96 -16.95
C MET A 67 4.05 -7.73 -15.97
N LYS A 68 4.28 -8.62 -15.01
CA LYS A 68 5.41 -8.48 -14.10
C LYS A 68 6.68 -8.82 -14.85
N ILE A 69 7.59 -7.87 -14.85
CA ILE A 69 8.95 -8.00 -15.37
C ILE A 69 9.60 -9.20 -14.69
N THR A 70 10.09 -10.15 -15.49
CA THR A 70 10.76 -11.34 -14.99
C THR A 70 12.04 -10.94 -14.24
N PRO A 71 12.44 -11.72 -13.22
CA PRO A 71 13.67 -11.44 -12.49
C PRO A 71 14.90 -11.43 -13.41
N GLU A 72 14.89 -12.25 -14.47
CA GLU A 72 15.95 -12.34 -15.48
C GLU A 72 16.13 -11.02 -16.25
N ILE A 73 15.05 -10.47 -16.81
CA ILE A 73 15.09 -9.18 -17.52
C ILE A 73 15.59 -8.08 -16.58
N ARG A 74 15.17 -8.12 -15.30
CA ARG A 74 15.62 -7.16 -14.29
C ARG A 74 17.13 -7.24 -14.07
N GLN A 75 17.68 -8.43 -13.92
CA GLN A 75 19.11 -8.64 -13.75
C GLN A 75 19.89 -8.18 -14.98
N MET A 76 19.42 -8.53 -16.19
CA MET A 76 20.04 -8.09 -17.44
C MET A 76 20.14 -6.57 -17.53
N ILE A 77 19.08 -5.84 -17.19
CA ILE A 77 19.08 -4.35 -17.18
C ILE A 77 20.10 -3.79 -16.19
N VAL A 78 20.22 -4.40 -15.01
CA VAL A 78 21.17 -3.98 -13.97
C VAL A 78 22.61 -4.19 -14.44
N THR A 79 22.89 -5.33 -15.06
CA THR A 79 24.20 -5.65 -15.63
C THR A 79 24.57 -4.67 -16.74
N LEU A 80 23.68 -4.46 -17.71
CA LEU A 80 23.89 -3.49 -18.80
C LEU A 80 24.12 -2.07 -18.29
N ARG A 81 23.40 -1.68 -17.23
CA ARG A 81 23.60 -0.37 -16.60
C ARG A 81 24.97 -0.23 -15.94
N ARG A 82 25.49 -1.30 -15.34
CA ARG A 82 26.80 -1.29 -14.67
C ARG A 82 27.96 -1.35 -15.64
N GLU A 83 27.84 -2.15 -16.69
CA GLU A 83 28.94 -2.46 -17.61
C GLU A 83 29.04 -1.49 -18.79
N LEU A 84 27.92 -1.20 -19.45
CA LEU A 84 27.93 -0.48 -20.74
C LEU A 84 27.42 0.96 -20.64
N TYR A 85 26.51 1.24 -19.69
CA TYR A 85 25.75 2.49 -19.66
C TYR A 85 25.82 3.24 -18.32
N LYS A 86 26.99 3.22 -17.67
CA LYS A 86 27.19 3.83 -16.35
C LYS A 86 26.77 5.31 -16.30
N ASP A 87 27.15 6.07 -17.32
CA ASP A 87 26.96 7.53 -17.38
C ASP A 87 25.67 7.97 -18.09
N PHE A 88 24.86 7.02 -18.58
CA PHE A 88 23.68 7.36 -19.37
C PHE A 88 22.54 7.89 -18.50
N ASN A 89 21.78 8.86 -19.00
CA ASN A 89 20.51 9.24 -18.39
C ASN A 89 19.49 8.09 -18.52
N LEU A 90 18.50 8.05 -17.62
CA LEU A 90 17.43 7.03 -17.64
C LEU A 90 16.68 6.97 -18.97
N LEU A 91 16.50 8.14 -19.62
CA LEU A 91 15.84 8.22 -20.92
C LEU A 91 16.68 7.56 -22.00
N HIS A 92 17.97 7.90 -22.09
CA HIS A 92 18.88 7.28 -23.05
C HIS A 92 19.06 5.79 -22.79
N LEU A 93 19.09 5.35 -21.53
CA LEU A 93 19.11 3.93 -21.19
C LEU A 93 17.87 3.21 -21.73
N LYS A 94 16.68 3.80 -21.55
CA LYS A 94 15.43 3.24 -22.09
C LYS A 94 15.49 3.11 -23.60
N ASP A 95 15.99 4.12 -24.30
CA ASP A 95 16.09 4.11 -25.76
C ASP A 95 17.06 3.02 -26.22
N LYS A 96 18.24 2.90 -25.59
CA LYS A 96 19.22 1.84 -25.90
C LYS A 96 18.71 0.43 -25.57
N LEU A 97 17.98 0.27 -24.48
CA LEU A 97 17.32 -1.01 -24.14
C LEU A 97 16.29 -1.42 -25.19
N ARG A 98 15.59 -0.45 -25.79
CA ARG A 98 14.63 -0.71 -26.86
C ARG A 98 15.32 -1.03 -28.19
N ASP A 99 16.33 -0.25 -28.56
CA ASP A 99 16.93 -0.32 -29.90
C ASP A 99 17.89 -1.51 -30.06
N ILE A 100 18.68 -1.81 -29.02
CA ILE A 100 19.74 -2.83 -29.10
C ILE A 100 19.27 -4.17 -28.51
N HIS A 101 18.49 -4.12 -27.43
CA HIS A 101 18.12 -5.33 -26.67
C HIS A 101 16.64 -5.74 -26.83
N ASP A 102 15.84 -5.00 -27.61
CA ASP A 102 14.37 -5.16 -27.79
C ASP A 102 13.57 -5.26 -26.46
N ILE A 103 14.11 -4.70 -25.38
CA ILE A 103 13.45 -4.68 -24.07
C ILE A 103 12.53 -3.46 -24.01
N LYS A 104 11.24 -3.67 -24.26
CA LYS A 104 10.21 -2.63 -24.19
C LYS A 104 9.73 -2.41 -22.77
N LEU A 105 10.27 -1.37 -22.11
CA LEU A 105 9.86 -0.97 -20.77
C LEU A 105 9.36 0.47 -20.71
N SER A 106 8.40 0.70 -19.82
CA SER A 106 8.00 2.06 -19.45
C SER A 106 9.11 2.73 -18.65
N TYR A 107 9.19 4.06 -18.76
CA TYR A 107 10.18 4.87 -18.03
C TYR A 107 10.09 4.64 -16.51
N GLU A 108 8.87 4.61 -15.96
CA GLU A 108 8.68 4.43 -14.52
C GLU A 108 9.06 3.01 -14.08
N SER A 109 8.79 1.99 -14.90
CA SER A 109 9.23 0.62 -14.61
C SER A 109 10.75 0.53 -14.50
N LEU A 110 11.48 1.11 -15.46
CA LEU A 110 12.94 1.14 -15.47
C LEU A 110 13.49 1.90 -14.26
N ARG A 111 12.90 3.06 -13.95
CA ARG A 111 13.26 3.87 -12.79
C ARG A 111 13.06 3.12 -11.48
N GLN A 112 11.92 2.45 -11.29
CA GLN A 112 11.62 1.66 -10.09
C GLN A 112 12.57 0.47 -9.91
N ILE A 113 12.97 -0.18 -11.01
CA ILE A 113 13.98 -1.24 -10.98
C ILE A 113 15.30 -0.68 -10.44
N LEU A 114 15.79 0.42 -11.02
CA LEU A 114 17.08 0.99 -10.65
C LEU A 114 17.09 1.57 -9.23
N ILE A 115 15.98 2.13 -8.76
CA ILE A 115 15.83 2.58 -7.36
C ILE A 115 15.93 1.40 -6.40
N LYS A 116 15.24 0.28 -6.70
CA LYS A 116 15.29 -0.91 -5.83
C LYS A 116 16.68 -1.53 -5.77
N GLU A 117 17.48 -1.38 -6.82
CA GLU A 117 18.86 -1.87 -6.91
C GLU A 117 19.90 -0.85 -6.43
N GLY A 118 19.47 0.33 -5.97
CA GLY A 118 20.36 1.39 -5.47
C GLY A 118 21.18 2.11 -6.55
N LEU A 119 20.91 1.87 -7.83
CA LEU A 119 21.62 2.49 -8.96
C LEU A 119 21.07 3.86 -9.33
N HIS A 120 19.88 4.21 -8.85
CA HIS A 120 19.28 5.52 -9.07
C HIS A 120 18.66 6.05 -7.79
N GLU A 121 19.09 7.24 -7.37
CA GLU A 121 18.48 7.90 -6.22
C GLU A 121 17.20 8.63 -6.62
N PRO A 122 16.06 8.34 -5.96
CA PRO A 122 14.85 9.10 -6.21
C PRO A 122 15.06 10.55 -5.78
N ARG A 123 14.70 11.49 -6.66
CA ARG A 123 14.72 12.91 -6.33
C ARG A 123 13.95 13.15 -5.03
N ARG A 124 14.62 13.73 -4.04
CA ARG A 124 14.01 14.09 -2.76
C ARG A 124 12.85 15.06 -3.02
N LYS A 125 11.66 14.72 -2.51
CA LYS A 125 10.52 15.62 -2.55
C LYS A 125 10.87 16.86 -1.75
N ARG A 126 10.81 18.03 -2.40
CA ARG A 126 10.96 19.30 -1.68
C ARG A 126 9.81 19.42 -0.68
N LYS A 127 10.12 19.79 0.56
CA LYS A 127 9.09 20.07 1.57
C LYS A 127 8.34 21.32 1.12
N VAL A 128 7.11 21.13 0.64
CA VAL A 128 6.24 22.23 0.26
C VAL A 128 5.60 22.77 1.54
N TYR A 129 6.04 23.95 1.97
CA TYR A 129 5.39 24.64 3.07
C TYR A 129 4.08 25.25 2.57
N ARG A 130 2.97 24.99 3.27
CA ARG A 130 1.72 25.70 3.00
C ARG A 130 1.97 27.18 3.22
N ARG A 131 1.50 28.04 2.29
CA ARG A 131 1.43 29.47 2.55
C ARG A 131 0.60 29.69 3.81
N ARG A 132 1.09 30.52 4.74
CA ARG A 132 0.33 30.87 5.95
C ARG A 132 -0.99 31.52 5.53
N ARG A 133 -2.05 31.28 6.29
CA ARG A 133 -3.34 31.94 6.06
C ARG A 133 -3.19 33.44 6.34
N ARG A 134 -3.88 34.28 5.56
CA ARG A 134 -4.01 35.72 5.89
C ARG A 134 -4.80 35.84 7.19
N MET A 135 -4.29 36.66 8.11
CA MET A 135 -5.04 37.10 9.28
C MET A 135 -6.12 38.09 8.81
N PRO A 136 -7.29 38.14 9.48
CA PRO A 136 -8.38 39.03 9.09
C PRO A 136 -8.06 40.52 9.28
N LYS A 137 -7.08 40.86 10.12
CA LYS A 137 -6.67 42.25 10.40
C LYS A 137 -5.15 42.40 10.34
N ALA A 138 -4.68 43.62 10.06
CA ALA A 138 -3.27 43.99 10.12
C ALA A 138 -2.75 43.86 11.58
N GLY A 139 -1.47 43.53 11.77
CA GLY A 139 -0.83 43.43 13.10
C GLY A 139 -1.00 42.08 13.82
N MET A 140 -2.07 41.33 13.57
CA MET A 140 -2.36 40.04 14.27
C MET A 140 -1.36 38.90 13.99
N LEU A 141 -0.41 39.10 13.07
CA LEU A 141 0.69 38.16 12.82
C LEU A 141 1.73 38.18 13.94
N GLU A 142 1.89 39.29 14.65
CA GLU A 142 2.92 39.45 15.70
C GLU A 142 2.38 39.07 17.09
N GLU A 143 1.12 39.42 17.37
CA GLU A 143 0.45 39.17 18.66
C GLU A 143 0.30 37.68 18.99
N THR A 144 0.09 36.83 17.98
CA THR A 144 -0.16 35.39 18.19
C THR A 144 1.08 34.58 18.56
N ARG A 145 2.30 35.11 18.35
CA ARG A 145 3.53 34.48 18.86
C ARG A 145 3.58 34.50 20.38
N PHE A 146 3.11 35.58 21.00
CA PHE A 146 3.05 35.72 22.46
C PHE A 146 1.92 34.90 23.10
N PHE A 147 0.77 34.78 22.45
CA PHE A 147 -0.40 34.12 23.04
C PHE A 147 -0.33 32.58 23.08
N SER A 148 0.53 31.96 22.27
CA SER A 148 0.65 30.48 22.21
C SER A 148 1.34 29.84 23.43
N LEU A 149 2.09 30.64 24.20
CA LEU A 149 2.69 30.21 25.47
C LEU A 149 1.70 30.31 26.64
N ALA A 150 0.62 31.08 26.52
CA ALA A 150 -0.31 31.33 27.61
C ALA A 150 -1.40 30.25 27.80
N ASN A 151 -1.56 29.34 26.84
CA ASN A 151 -2.62 28.32 26.85
C ASN A 151 -2.09 26.88 26.88
N SER A 152 -0.87 26.65 27.38
CA SER A 152 -0.39 25.29 27.67
C SER A 152 -1.11 24.73 28.92
N PRO A 153 -1.79 23.57 28.83
CA PRO A 153 -2.62 23.02 29.91
C PRO A 153 -1.86 22.49 31.14
N GLN A 154 -0.57 22.79 31.29
CA GLN A 154 0.25 22.38 32.44
C GLN A 154 0.32 23.43 33.58
N ALA A 155 -0.32 24.60 33.43
CA ALA A 155 -0.19 25.70 34.39
C ALA A 155 -1.32 25.83 35.43
N LYS A 156 -2.08 24.76 35.72
CA LYS A 156 -3.05 24.74 36.82
C LYS A 156 -2.91 23.45 37.62
N GLY A 157 -2.14 23.50 38.70
CA GLY A 157 -2.03 22.42 39.66
C GLY A 157 -0.79 22.49 40.55
N ARG A 158 -0.78 23.43 41.51
CA ARG A 158 -0.18 23.20 42.83
C ARG A 158 -0.60 24.29 43.82
N ILE A 159 -1.16 23.79 44.93
CA ILE A 159 -1.56 24.40 46.20
C ILE A 159 -2.88 25.17 46.14
#